data_AF-A0A9X1UI07-F1
#
_entry.id   AF-A0A9X1UI07-F1
#
_cell.length_a   1.000
_cell.length_b   1.000
_cell.length_c   1.000
_cell.angle_alpha   90.00
_cell.angle_beta   90.00
_cell.angle_gamma   90.00
#
_symmetry.space_group_name_H-M   'P 1'
#
loop_
_entity.id
_entity.type
_entity.pdbx_description
1 polymer ?
#
loop_
_entity_poly.entity_id
_entity_poly.type
_entity_poly.pdbx_seq_one_letter_code
_entity_poly.pdbx_strand_id
1 'polypeptide(L)' 'MSPTAFTSGVASLRLRRVRYPTDAVAPCEGVVTQHDADNEMVTVLNTNDGSFWHGPQRLVEVVA' A
#
# COMPACT_ATOMS: atom_id res chain seq x y z
N MET A 1 -34.05 -10.35 -2.66
CA MET A 1 -33.24 -9.70 -1.61
C MET A 1 -31.83 -10.24 -1.73
N SER A 2 -30.90 -9.43 -2.22
CA SER A 2 -29.48 -9.80 -2.24
C SER A 2 -28.79 -9.02 -1.12
N PRO A 3 -27.99 -9.68 -0.26
CA PRO A 3 -27.35 -8.98 0.84
C PRO A 3 -26.24 -8.11 0.25
N THR A 4 -26.41 -6.79 0.29
CA THR A 4 -25.31 -5.83 0.20
C THR A 4 -24.39 -6.10 1.38
N ALA A 5 -23.36 -6.92 1.15
CA ALA A 5 -22.24 -7.03 2.07
C ALA A 5 -21.50 -5.69 2.03
N PHE A 6 -21.94 -4.74 2.83
CA PHE A 6 -21.07 -3.69 3.34
C PHE A 6 -20.14 -4.38 4.34
N THR A 7 -19.18 -5.16 3.83
CA THR A 7 -17.97 -5.36 4.60
C THR A 7 -17.38 -3.97 4.74
N SER A 8 -17.17 -3.54 5.98
CA SER A 8 -16.30 -2.41 6.30
C SER A 8 -14.91 -2.76 5.78
N GLY A 9 -14.73 -2.67 4.46
CA GLY A 9 -13.49 -2.94 3.78
C GLY A 9 -12.54 -1.86 4.23
N VAL A 10 -11.43 -2.28 4.83
CA VAL A 10 -10.26 -1.41 5.04
C VAL A 10 -10.08 -0.64 3.73
N ALA A 11 -10.20 0.70 3.80
CA ALA A 11 -10.18 1.53 2.61
C ALA A 11 -8.96 1.13 1.76
N SER A 12 -9.19 0.80 0.49
CA SER A 12 -8.11 0.26 -0.35
C SER A 12 -6.96 1.26 -0.40
N LEU A 13 -5.74 0.76 -0.20
CA LEU A 13 -4.53 1.54 -0.31
C LEU A 13 -4.14 1.81 -1.76
N ARG A 14 -4.82 1.20 -2.74
CA ARG A 14 -4.49 1.32 -4.16
C ARG A 14 -4.53 2.79 -4.62
N LEU A 15 -3.51 3.19 -5.37
CA LEU A 15 -3.26 4.57 -5.85
C LEU A 15 -3.01 5.61 -4.73
N ARG A 16 -2.84 5.18 -3.47
CA ARG A 16 -2.42 6.08 -2.39
C ARG A 16 -0.91 6.29 -2.43
N ARG A 17 -0.47 7.51 -2.14
CA ARG A 17 0.93 7.80 -1.84
C ARG A 17 1.25 7.29 -0.44
N VAL A 18 2.38 6.60 -0.31
CA VAL A 18 2.81 5.99 0.96
C VAL A 18 4.30 6.17 1.18
N ARG A 19 4.69 6.14 2.45
CA ARG A 19 6.06 5.88 2.91
C ARG A 19 6.21 4.41 3.25
N TYR A 20 7.35 3.82 2.91
CA TYR A 20 7.66 2.42 3.18
C TYR A 20 9.13 2.25 3.58
N PRO A 21 9.46 1.22 4.40
CA PRO A 21 10.81 0.97 4.84
C PRO A 21 11.69 0.42 3.71
N THR A 22 12.96 0.80 3.72
CA THR A 22 13.99 0.23 2.85
C THR A 22 15.25 -0.05 3.69
N ASP A 23 16.27 -0.64 3.09
CA ASP A 23 17.57 -0.83 3.76
C ASP A 23 18.32 0.51 4.02
N ALA A 24 17.81 1.64 3.51
CA ALA A 24 18.36 2.95 3.76
C ALA A 24 17.93 3.53 5.13
N VAL A 25 18.70 4.51 5.62
CA VAL A 25 18.45 5.21 6.89
C VAL A 25 17.11 5.97 6.90
N ALA A 26 16.60 6.34 5.71
CA ALA A 26 15.34 7.06 5.56
C ALA A 26 14.29 6.21 4.82
N PRO A 27 13.01 6.28 5.20
CA PRO A 27 11.93 5.65 4.45
C PRO A 27 11.79 6.28 3.06
N CYS A 28 11.41 5.46 2.08
CA CYS A 28 11.15 5.92 0.72
C CYS A 28 9.68 6.26 0.53
N GLU A 29 9.38 7.13 -0.44
CA GLU A 29 8.02 7.44 -0.87
C GLU A 29 7.68 6.75 -2.20
N GLY A 30 6.43 6.33 -2.34
CA GLY A 30 5.94 5.70 -3.55
C GLY A 30 4.43 5.69 -3.65
N VAL A 31 3.91 5.05 -4.70
CA VAL A 31 2.48 4.89 -4.94
C VAL A 31 2.12 3.41 -4.92
N VAL A 32 1.09 3.04 -4.16
CA VAL A 32 0.60 1.66 -4.14
C VAL A 32 -0.06 1.33 -5.49
N THR A 33 0.48 0.35 -6.20
CA THR A 33 -0.07 -0.12 -7.49
C THR A 33 -1.00 -1.32 -7.32
N GLN A 34 -0.74 -2.14 -6.29
CA GLN A 34 -1.52 -3.31 -5.93
C GLN A 34 -1.71 -3.37 -4.42
N HIS A 35 -2.92 -3.73 -3.99
CA HIS A 35 -3.28 -3.97 -2.59
C HIS A 35 -4.05 -5.27 -2.52
N ASP A 36 -3.46 -6.27 -1.87
CA ASP A 36 -4.07 -7.54 -1.54
C ASP A 36 -4.52 -7.49 -0.08
N ALA A 37 -5.80 -7.23 0.13
CA ALA A 37 -6.36 -7.09 1.46
C ALA A 37 -6.49 -8.44 2.19
N ASP A 38 -6.60 -9.55 1.44
CA ASP A 38 -6.76 -10.90 2.01
C ASP A 38 -5.43 -11.38 2.63
N ASN A 39 -4.31 -11.06 1.99
CA ASN A 39 -2.97 -11.39 2.47
C ASN A 39 -2.29 -10.24 3.23
N GLU A 40 -2.96 -9.10 3.38
CA GLU A 40 -2.44 -7.86 3.97
C GLU A 40 -1.15 -7.33 3.30
N MET A 41 -1.01 -7.54 1.99
CA MET A 41 0.19 -7.18 1.23
C MET A 41 -0.07 -6.00 0.28
N VAL A 42 0.96 -5.21 0.02
CA VAL A 42 0.95 -4.15 -0.97
C VAL A 42 2.19 -4.19 -1.85
N THR A 43 2.01 -3.73 -3.09
CA THR A 43 3.12 -3.43 -4.01
C THR A 43 3.15 -1.93 -4.23
N VAL A 44 4.31 -1.32 -3.97
CA VAL A 44 4.56 0.11 -4.06
C VAL A 44 5.54 0.37 -5.19
N LEU A 45 5.20 1.29 -6.09
CA LEU A 45 6.11 1.86 -7.09
C LEU A 45 6.83 3.06 -6.48
N ASN A 46 8.15 2.97 -6.36
CA ASN A 46 9.01 4.06 -5.93
C ASN A 46 8.93 5.22 -6.95
N THR A 47 8.62 6.42 -6.49
CA THR A 47 8.49 7.59 -7.39
C THR A 47 9.82 8.22 -7.76
N ASN A 48 10.94 7.82 -7.13
CA ASN A 48 12.26 8.37 -7.40
C ASN A 48 13.02 7.58 -8.47
N ASP A 49 13.02 6.25 -8.40
CA ASP A 49 13.83 5.37 -9.27
C ASP A 49 13.01 4.36 -10.08
N GLY A 50 11.68 4.31 -9.88
CA GLY A 50 10.80 3.37 -10.58
C GLY A 50 10.91 1.92 -10.13
N SER A 51 11.66 1.64 -9.05
CA SER A 51 11.73 0.31 -8.44
C SER A 51 10.42 -0.08 -7.75
N PHE A 52 10.23 -1.37 -7.51
CA PHE A 52 9.09 -1.88 -6.76
C PHE A 52 9.51 -2.36 -5.38
N TRP A 53 8.73 -1.98 -4.38
CA TRP A 53 8.76 -2.58 -3.06
C TRP A 53 7.51 -3.43 -2.86
N HIS A 54 7.66 -4.57 -2.20
CA HIS A 54 6.56 -5.48 -1.88
C HIS A 54 6.64 -5.87 -0.41
N GLY A 55 5.54 -5.71 0.33
CA GLY A 55 5.53 -6.02 1.75
C GLY A 55 4.19 -5.80 2.44
N PRO A 56 4.14 -6.03 3.76
CA PRO A 56 2.92 -5.89 4.54
C PRO A 56 2.38 -4.45 4.56
N GLN A 57 1.07 -4.29 4.43
CA GLN A 57 0.40 -2.97 4.47
C GLN A 57 0.64 -2.22 5.79
N ARG A 58 0.89 -2.92 6.89
CA ARG A 58 1.18 -2.33 8.21
C ARG A 58 2.54 -1.62 8.28
N LEU A 59 3.42 -1.88 7.32
CA LEU A 59 4.73 -1.22 7.23
C LEU A 59 4.68 0.05 6.38
N VAL A 60 3.53 0.35 5.75
CA VAL A 60 3.39 1.56 4.95
C VAL A 60 2.55 2.60 5.68
N GLU A 61 2.94 3.86 5.53
CA GLU A 61 2.21 5.00 6.08
C GLU A 61 1.68 5.85 4.93
N VAL A 62 0.39 6.16 4.93
CA VAL A 62 -0.22 6.97 3.87
C VAL A 62 0.18 8.44 4.02
N VAL A 63 0.72 9.02 2.96
CA VAL A 63 1.09 10.44 2.90
C VAL A 63 -0.10 11.25 2.38
N ALA A 64 -0.50 12.28 3.13
CA ALA A 64 -1.60 13.19 2.79
C ALA A 64 -1.22 14.19 1.69
#